data_AF-A0A1B8QI09-F1
#
_entry.id   AF-A0A1B8QI09-F1
#
_cell.length_a   1.000
_cell.length_b   1.000
_cell.length_c   1.000
_cell.angle_alpha   90.00
_cell.angle_beta   90.00
_cell.angle_gamma   90.00
#
_symmetry.space_group_name_H-M   'P 1'
#
loop_
_entity.id
_entity.type
_entity.pdbx_description
1 polymer ?
#
loop_
_entity_poly.entity_id
_entity_poly.type
_entity_poly.pdbx_seq_one_letter_code
_entity_poly.pdbx_strand_id
1 'polypeptide(L)'
;MHKTNLDDTRWEEMEVSAERSTEAGIEKMMLEFVEQDDGKLVLRAAHSDEAPLVAIEFSDEVRKMLGADSKYIGQHMIHAAIQSFMQRQVSQWHANVYDEEPVHFS
;
A
#
# COMPACT_ATOMS: atom_id res chain seq x y z
N MET A 1 25.50 -46.67 -20.16
CA MET A 1 25.21 -45.67 -19.13
C MET A 1 24.23 -44.67 -19.70
N HIS A 2 22.93 -44.84 -19.44
CA HIS A 2 21.90 -43.86 -19.78
C HIS A 2 21.77 -42.90 -18.60
N LYS A 3 22.13 -41.62 -18.79
CA LYS A 3 21.73 -40.56 -17.86
C LYS A 3 20.38 -40.06 -18.32
N THR A 4 19.35 -40.42 -17.57
CA THR A 4 18.00 -39.87 -17.67
C THR A 4 18.06 -38.35 -17.59
N ASN A 5 17.52 -37.69 -18.62
CA ASN A 5 17.07 -36.31 -18.56
C ASN A 5 15.96 -36.25 -17.51
N LEU A 6 16.34 -35.91 -16.30
CA LEU A 6 15.41 -35.49 -15.27
C LEU A 6 15.57 -33.97 -15.18
N ASP A 7 14.44 -33.27 -15.23
CA ASP A 7 14.28 -31.92 -14.71
C ASP A 7 14.81 -30.76 -15.57
N ASP A 8 14.16 -30.46 -16.70
CA ASP A 8 14.22 -29.11 -17.30
C ASP A 8 12.81 -28.47 -17.23
N THR A 9 11.81 -29.19 -17.74
CA THR A 9 10.40 -28.78 -17.75
C THR A 9 9.77 -28.60 -16.36
N ARG A 10 10.29 -29.31 -15.34
CA ARG A 10 9.77 -29.26 -13.97
C ARG A 10 10.20 -28.00 -13.22
N TRP A 11 11.32 -27.38 -13.62
CA TRP A 11 11.79 -26.11 -13.05
C TRP A 11 11.00 -24.94 -13.61
N GLU A 12 10.72 -24.94 -14.93
CA GLU A 12 9.87 -23.93 -15.57
C GLU A 12 8.44 -23.95 -15.03
N GLU A 13 7.84 -25.12 -14.79
CA GLU A 13 6.49 -25.22 -14.19
C GLU A 13 6.43 -24.71 -12.74
N MET A 14 7.49 -24.92 -11.95
CA MET A 14 7.58 -24.42 -10.57
C MET A 14 7.81 -22.91 -10.51
N GLU A 15 8.64 -22.36 -11.42
CA GLU A 15 8.90 -20.91 -11.52
C GLU A 15 7.65 -20.15 -11.98
N VAL A 16 6.98 -20.62 -13.04
CA VAL A 16 5.73 -20.02 -13.54
C VAL A 16 4.60 -20.11 -12.49
N SER A 17 4.55 -21.18 -11.69
CA SER A 17 3.58 -21.31 -10.59
C SER A 17 3.89 -20.36 -9.43
N ALA A 18 5.17 -20.10 -9.14
CA ALA A 18 5.61 -19.16 -8.10
C ALA A 18 5.39 -17.69 -8.52
N GLU A 19 5.62 -17.36 -9.79
CA GLU A 19 5.35 -16.03 -10.35
C GLU A 19 3.85 -15.73 -10.36
N ARG A 20 3.01 -16.67 -10.83
CA ARG A 20 1.55 -16.50 -10.81
C ARG A 20 0.96 -16.38 -9.41
N SER A 21 1.51 -17.10 -8.44
CA SER A 21 1.05 -17.00 -7.04
C SER A 21 1.53 -15.72 -6.36
N THR A 22 2.67 -15.17 -6.80
CA THR A 22 3.17 -13.86 -6.36
C THR A 22 2.35 -12.73 -6.96
N GLU A 23 2.05 -12.76 -8.27
CA GLU A 23 1.15 -11.79 -8.92
C GLU A 23 -0.23 -11.79 -8.30
N ALA A 24 -0.84 -12.96 -8.10
CA ALA A 24 -2.14 -13.08 -7.43
C ALA A 24 -2.10 -12.58 -5.97
N GLY A 25 -0.98 -12.75 -5.28
CA GLY A 25 -0.76 -12.20 -3.94
C GLY A 25 -0.61 -10.69 -3.93
N ILE A 26 0.09 -10.12 -4.92
CA ILE A 26 0.27 -8.68 -5.10
C ILE A 26 -1.06 -8.02 -5.48
N GLU A 27 -1.82 -8.58 -6.42
CA GLU A 27 -3.15 -8.08 -6.80
C GLU A 27 -4.08 -8.00 -5.59
N LYS A 28 -4.01 -8.98 -4.69
CA LYS A 28 -4.80 -9.02 -3.46
C LYS A 28 -4.39 -7.96 -2.42
N MET A 29 -3.21 -7.37 -2.55
CA MET A 29 -2.70 -6.30 -1.68
C MET A 29 -2.71 -4.91 -2.34
N MET A 30 -3.11 -4.81 -3.61
CA MET A 30 -3.20 -3.52 -4.30
C MET A 30 -4.27 -2.65 -3.66
N LEU A 31 -3.93 -1.40 -3.39
CA LEU A 31 -4.90 -0.38 -2.96
C LEU A 31 -5.29 0.48 -4.15
N GLU A 32 -6.58 0.77 -4.27
CA GLU A 32 -7.11 1.70 -5.27
C GLU A 32 -7.80 2.89 -4.62
N PHE A 33 -7.62 4.07 -5.23
CA PHE A 33 -8.27 5.30 -4.84
C PHE A 33 -9.23 5.74 -5.95
N VAL A 34 -10.53 5.55 -5.72
CA VAL A 34 -11.58 5.71 -6.72
C VAL A 34 -12.68 6.66 -6.22
N GLU A 35 -13.37 7.30 -7.17
CA GLU A 35 -14.60 8.03 -6.90
C GLU A 35 -15.78 7.08 -7.11
N GLN A 36 -16.70 7.03 -6.15
CA GLN A 36 -17.93 6.24 -6.23
C GLN A 36 -19.06 7.04 -6.90
N ASP A 37 -20.14 6.34 -7.28
CA ASP A 37 -21.30 6.94 -7.95
C ASP A 37 -21.99 8.03 -7.10
N ASP A 38 -21.84 7.98 -5.77
CA ASP A 38 -22.36 9.00 -4.85
C ASP A 38 -21.41 10.21 -4.68
N GLY A 39 -20.29 10.24 -5.40
CA GLY A 39 -19.30 11.31 -5.36
C GLY A 39 -18.31 11.22 -4.20
N LYS A 40 -18.34 10.16 -3.40
CA LYS A 40 -17.33 9.92 -2.36
C LYS A 40 -16.04 9.41 -2.97
N LEU A 41 -14.91 9.86 -2.43
CA LEU A 41 -13.60 9.32 -2.77
C LEU A 41 -13.24 8.25 -1.73
N VAL A 42 -12.90 7.05 -2.20
CA VAL A 42 -12.61 5.91 -1.32
C VAL A 42 -11.24 5.31 -1.62
N LEU A 43 -10.53 4.95 -0.55
CA LEU A 43 -9.34 4.09 -0.60
C LEU A 43 -9.76 2.68 -0.16
N ARG A 44 -9.56 1.67 -1.00
CA ARG A 44 -9.92 0.28 -0.69
C ARG A 44 -8.93 -0.72 -1.30
N ALA A 45 -8.98 -1.96 -0.83
CA ALA A 45 -8.29 -3.05 -1.49
C ALA A 45 -8.94 -3.33 -2.85
N ALA A 46 -8.12 -3.48 -3.89
CA ALA A 46 -8.57 -3.85 -5.22
C ALA A 46 -9.23 -5.23 -5.16
N HIS A 47 -10.30 -5.41 -5.94
CA HIS A 47 -11.02 -6.69 -6.05
C HIS A 47 -11.55 -7.25 -4.72
N SER A 48 -11.79 -6.39 -3.73
CA SER A 48 -12.37 -6.76 -2.43
C SER A 48 -13.74 -6.12 -2.24
N ASP A 49 -14.67 -6.89 -1.66
CA ASP A 49 -15.99 -6.43 -1.23
C ASP A 49 -15.98 -5.88 0.21
N GLU A 50 -14.81 -5.79 0.82
CA GLU A 50 -14.64 -5.23 2.16
C GLU A 50 -14.95 -3.73 2.20
N ALA A 51 -15.26 -3.24 3.40
CA ALA A 51 -15.48 -1.82 3.62
C ALA A 51 -14.22 -1.01 3.24
N PRO A 52 -14.38 0.21 2.69
CA PRO A 52 -13.24 1.05 2.35
C PRO A 52 -12.44 1.40 3.60
N LEU A 53 -11.11 1.46 3.44
CA LEU A 53 -10.18 1.84 4.49
C LEU A 53 -10.35 3.32 4.87
N VAL A 54 -10.63 4.14 3.86
CA VAL A 54 -10.87 5.58 4.01
C VAL A 54 -11.99 5.99 3.06
N ALA A 55 -12.89 6.84 3.55
CA ALA A 55 -13.87 7.56 2.74
C ALA A 55 -13.73 9.06 2.98
N ILE A 56 -13.67 9.84 1.90
CA ILE A 56 -13.62 11.30 1.91
C ILE A 56 -14.90 11.79 1.23
N GLU A 57 -15.68 12.54 1.98
CA GLU A 57 -16.92 13.15 1.52
C GLU A 57 -16.82 14.67 1.67
N PHE A 58 -16.85 15.36 0.55
CA PHE A 58 -16.98 16.81 0.53
C PHE A 58 -18.46 17.17 0.57
N SER A 59 -18.81 18.24 1.31
CA SER A 59 -20.14 18.82 1.18
C SER A 59 -20.39 19.25 -0.27
N ASP A 60 -21.65 19.31 -0.69
CA ASP A 60 -22.01 19.69 -2.07
C ASP A 60 -21.43 21.06 -2.46
N GLU A 61 -21.44 22.02 -1.52
CA GLU A 61 -20.88 23.35 -1.72
C GLU A 61 -19.37 23.28 -2.01
N VAL A 62 -18.62 22.54 -1.18
CA VAL A 62 -17.18 22.38 -1.34
C VAL A 62 -16.87 21.59 -2.61
N ARG A 63 -17.61 20.51 -2.92
CA ARG A 63 -17.44 19.73 -4.14
C ARG A 63 -17.63 20.60 -5.39
N LYS A 64 -18.61 21.52 -5.37
CA LYS A 64 -18.84 22.49 -6.45
C LYS A 64 -17.70 23.49 -6.59
N MET A 65 -17.14 23.97 -5.48
CA MET A 65 -15.98 24.87 -5.48
C MET A 65 -14.72 24.19 -6.02
N LEU A 66 -14.49 22.93 -5.62
CA LEU A 66 -13.32 22.15 -6.02
C LEU A 66 -13.44 21.62 -7.46
N GLY A 67 -14.65 21.34 -7.92
CA GLY A 67 -14.88 20.81 -9.27
C GLY A 67 -14.05 19.55 -9.54
N ALA A 68 -13.25 19.60 -10.62
CA ALA A 68 -12.39 18.48 -11.02
C ALA A 68 -11.21 18.24 -10.07
N ASP A 69 -10.88 19.19 -9.18
CA ASP A 69 -9.73 19.08 -8.27
C ASP A 69 -10.04 18.27 -7.01
N SER A 70 -11.31 17.90 -6.77
CA SER A 70 -11.72 17.11 -5.60
C SER A 70 -10.90 15.83 -5.44
N LYS A 71 -10.71 15.08 -6.53
CA LYS A 71 -9.91 13.84 -6.56
C LYS A 71 -8.43 14.10 -6.25
N TYR A 72 -7.87 15.16 -6.83
CA TYR A 72 -6.48 15.54 -6.60
C TYR A 72 -6.23 15.93 -5.14
N ILE A 73 -7.13 16.72 -4.55
CA ILE A 73 -7.07 17.07 -3.13
C ILE A 73 -7.20 15.82 -2.24
N GLY A 74 -8.12 14.92 -2.56
CA GLY A 74 -8.27 13.65 -1.85
C GLY A 74 -6.97 12.83 -1.85
N GLN A 75 -6.28 12.74 -2.99
CA GLN A 75 -4.97 12.06 -3.08
C GLN A 75 -3.91 12.72 -2.19
N HIS A 76 -3.86 14.05 -2.15
CA HIS A 76 -2.95 14.77 -1.25
C HIS A 76 -3.24 14.50 0.23
N MET A 77 -4.51 14.40 0.62
CA MET A 77 -4.89 14.04 1.99
C MET A 77 -4.37 12.65 2.35
N ILE A 78 -4.50 11.67 1.45
CA ILE A 78 -3.98 10.32 1.66
C ILE A 78 -2.44 10.32 1.77
N HIS A 79 -1.74 11.00 0.85
CA HIS A 79 -0.28 11.12 0.91
C HIS A 79 0.20 11.76 2.22
N ALA A 80 -0.44 12.84 2.64
CA ALA A 80 -0.10 13.51 3.90
C ALA A 80 -0.31 12.59 5.11
N ALA A 81 -1.38 11.79 5.12
CA ALA A 81 -1.64 10.82 6.18
C ALA A 81 -0.56 9.73 6.26
N ILE A 82 -0.18 9.16 5.11
CA ILE A 82 0.88 8.14 5.02
C ILE A 82 2.21 8.72 5.48
N GLN A 83 2.56 9.92 5.00
CA GLN A 83 3.80 10.59 5.37
C GLN A 83 3.85 10.86 6.89
N SER A 84 2.77 11.36 7.46
CA SER A 84 2.65 11.62 8.91
C SER A 84 2.81 10.34 9.73
N PHE A 85 2.23 9.23 9.27
CA PHE A 85 2.39 7.93 9.92
C PHE A 85 3.84 7.44 9.86
N MET A 86 4.48 7.50 8.70
CA MET A 86 5.88 7.10 8.53
C MET A 86 6.82 7.94 9.42
N GLN A 87 6.62 9.25 9.49
CA GLN A 87 7.40 10.13 10.35
C GLN A 87 7.29 9.73 11.83
N ARG A 88 6.10 9.34 12.31
CA ARG A 88 5.93 8.86 13.68
C ARG A 88 6.69 7.56 13.95
N GLN A 89 6.70 6.63 13.01
CA GLN A 89 7.47 5.39 13.14
C GLN A 89 8.97 5.69 13.25
N VAL A 90 9.50 6.54 12.36
CA VAL A 90 10.92 6.94 12.38
C VAL A 90 11.29 7.66 13.70
N SER A 91 10.45 8.59 14.17
CA SER A 91 10.69 9.28 15.44
C SER A 91 10.67 8.34 16.65
N GLN A 92 9.82 7.31 16.65
CA GLN A 92 9.81 6.29 17.72
C GLN A 92 11.10 5.44 17.71
N TRP A 93 11.62 5.12 16.53
CA TRP A 93 12.92 4.45 16.39
C TRP A 93 14.08 5.30 16.92
N HIS A 94 14.10 6.60 16.63
CA HIS A 94 15.15 7.49 17.16
C HIS A 94 15.03 7.76 18.67
N ALA A 95 13.82 7.79 19.23
CA ALA A 95 13.63 8.01 20.67
C ALA A 95 14.20 6.87 21.54
N ASN A 96 14.18 5.63 21.06
CA ASN A 96 14.74 4.48 21.78
C ASN A 96 16.27 4.37 21.74
N VAL A 97 16.97 5.14 20.88
CA VAL A 97 18.43 5.01 20.69
C VAL A 97 19.22 6.04 21.52
N TYR A 98 18.58 7.06 22.09
CA TYR A 98 19.25 8.13 22.84
C TYR A 98 19.29 7.96 24.36
N ASP A 99 18.69 6.90 24.92
CA ASP A 99 18.67 6.64 26.37
C ASP A 99 19.87 5.81 26.89
N GLU A 100 20.85 5.49 26.04
CA GLU A 100 22.09 4.87 26.49
C GLU A 100 23.19 5.93 26.70
N GLU A 101 23.48 6.27 27.96
CA GLU A 101 24.65 7.06 28.34
C GLU A 101 25.92 6.38 27.80
N PRO A 102 26.83 7.11 27.11
CA PRO A 102 28.05 6.49 26.63
C PRO A 102 28.91 6.09 27.82
N VAL A 103 29.09 4.78 28.01
CA VAL A 103 30.11 4.20 28.90
C VAL A 103 31.49 4.49 28.34
N HIS A 104 31.95 5.73 28.53
CA HIS A 104 33.35 6.10 28.32
C HIS A 104 34.18 5.47 29.43
N PHE A 105 34.86 4.37 29.13
CA PHE A 105 36.02 3.94 29.91
C PHE A 105 37.22 4.81 29.49
N SER A 106 37.67 5.68 30.40
CA SER A 106 39.02 6.30 30.35
C SER A 106 39.99 5.48 31.18
#